data_AF-A0A1Z7Z0Y2-F1
#
_entry.id   AF-A0A1Z7Z0Y2-F1
#
_cell.length_a   1.000
_cell.length_b   1.000
_cell.length_c   1.000
_cell.angle_alpha   90.00
_cell.angle_beta   90.00
_cell.angle_gamma   90.00
#
_symmetry.space_group_name_H-M   'P 1'
#
loop_
_entity.id
_entity.type
_entity.pdbx_description
1 polymer ?
#
loop_
_entity_poly.entity_id
_entity_poly.type
_entity_poly.pdbx_seq_one_letter_code
_entity_poly.pdbx_strand_id
1 'polypeptide(L)'
;MKSHFISPKYLLLLFVFCGSAQAHYPVLNCKMDTGVKQVICEASFSDRSKAPNVVMEVFSEDDEQVAKGHTDNSAMYRFTPPSGAYFIIMDAGPGHVLEISDEEVNGI
;
A
#
# COMPACT_ATOMS: atom_id res chain seq x y z
N MET A 1 -41.12 -20.35 -27.83
CA MET A 1 -40.35 -19.75 -26.71
C MET A 1 -41.03 -20.10 -25.40
N LYS A 2 -40.40 -20.85 -24.51
CA LYS A 2 -40.96 -21.19 -23.19
C LYS A 2 -40.50 -20.12 -22.20
N SER A 3 -41.41 -19.30 -21.67
CA SER A 3 -41.09 -18.35 -20.62
C SER A 3 -40.86 -19.11 -19.32
N HIS A 4 -39.62 -19.07 -18.81
CA HIS A 4 -39.32 -19.59 -17.49
C HIS A 4 -39.79 -18.56 -16.46
N PHE A 5 -40.92 -18.84 -15.81
CA PHE A 5 -41.45 -18.03 -14.70
C PHE A 5 -40.66 -18.38 -13.43
N ILE A 6 -39.64 -17.58 -13.11
CA ILE A 6 -38.83 -17.75 -11.90
C ILE A 6 -39.70 -17.38 -10.70
N SER A 7 -39.97 -18.33 -9.81
CA SER A 7 -40.80 -18.11 -8.63
C SER A 7 -40.15 -17.08 -7.68
N PRO A 8 -40.94 -16.18 -7.03
CA PRO A 8 -40.42 -15.17 -6.10
C PRO A 8 -39.58 -15.74 -4.96
N LYS A 9 -39.81 -17.02 -4.60
CA LYS A 9 -39.04 -17.74 -3.57
C LYS A 9 -37.57 -17.92 -3.96
N TYR A 10 -37.28 -18.09 -5.25
CA TYR A 10 -35.91 -18.22 -5.74
C TYR A 10 -35.21 -16.88 -5.90
N LEU A 11 -35.97 -15.79 -6.08
CA LEU A 11 -35.44 -14.42 -6.11
C LEU A 11 -34.93 -13.99 -4.72
N LEU A 12 -35.63 -14.37 -3.65
CA LEU A 12 -35.20 -14.09 -2.27
C LEU A 12 -33.91 -14.86 -1.89
N LEU A 13 -33.71 -16.06 -2.45
CA LEU A 13 -32.52 -16.90 -2.19
C LEU A 13 -31.24 -16.34 -2.82
N LEU A 14 -31.34 -15.58 -3.92
CA LEU A 14 -30.19 -15.01 -4.63
C LEU A 14 -29.58 -13.77 -3.94
N PHE A 15 -30.37 -13.01 -3.18
CA PHE A 15 -29.87 -11.82 -2.47
C PHE A 15 -29.00 -12.15 -1.25
N VAL A 16 -29.12 -13.36 -0.69
CA VAL A 16 -28.37 -13.78 0.52
C VAL A 16 -26.89 -14.00 0.24
N PHE A 17 -26.47 -14.15 -1.02
CA PHE A 17 -25.07 -14.42 -1.40
C PHE A 17 -24.23 -13.18 -1.72
N CYS A 18 -24.78 -11.96 -1.59
CA CYS A 18 -24.01 -10.72 -1.75
C CYS A 18 -23.19 -10.44 -0.48
N GLY A 19 -22.04 -11.08 -0.35
CA GLY A 19 -21.05 -10.76 0.69
C GLY A 19 -20.38 -9.40 0.43
N SER A 20 -20.01 -8.69 1.49
CA SER A 20 -19.20 -7.46 1.39
C SER A 20 -17.80 -7.81 0.87
N ALA A 21 -17.40 -7.23 -0.25
CA ALA A 21 -16.00 -7.25 -0.66
C ALA A 21 -15.22 -6.28 0.24
N GLN A 22 -14.27 -6.80 1.03
CA GLN A 22 -13.37 -5.98 1.82
C GLN A 22 -12.17 -5.59 0.95
N ALA A 23 -12.16 -4.36 0.45
CA ALA A 23 -11.04 -3.81 -0.31
C ALA A 23 -10.14 -3.00 0.65
N HIS A 24 -9.12 -3.64 1.22
CA HIS A 24 -8.06 -2.91 1.89
C HIS A 24 -7.12 -2.30 0.84
N TYR A 25 -6.54 -1.14 1.13
CA TYR A 25 -5.61 -0.46 0.23
C TYR A 25 -4.29 -0.20 0.97
N PRO A 26 -3.15 -0.15 0.26
CA PRO A 26 -1.86 0.05 0.90
C PRO A 26 -1.78 1.43 1.56
N VAL A 27 -1.09 1.50 2.68
CA VAL A 27 -0.83 2.72 3.44
C VAL A 27 0.64 2.72 3.85
N LEU A 28 1.34 3.80 3.56
CA LEU A 28 2.74 3.99 3.91
C LEU A 28 2.88 5.23 4.80
N ASN A 29 3.46 5.06 5.98
CA ASN A 29 3.77 6.17 6.87
C ASN A 29 5.28 6.28 7.04
N CYS A 30 5.87 7.39 6.60
CA CYS A 30 7.31 7.60 6.66
C CYS A 30 7.66 8.79 7.56
N LYS A 31 8.79 8.67 8.24
CA LYS A 31 9.36 9.75 9.06
C LYS A 31 10.89 9.76 8.95
N MET A 32 11.46 10.95 9.07
CA MET A 32 12.91 11.10 9.15
C MET A 32 13.38 10.88 10.59
N ASP A 33 14.25 9.90 10.80
CA ASP A 33 15.00 9.74 12.06
C ASP A 33 16.28 10.58 11.97
N THR A 34 16.26 11.73 12.64
CA THR A 34 17.38 12.69 12.64
C THR A 34 18.59 12.20 13.44
N GLY A 35 18.41 11.23 14.34
CA GLY A 35 19.50 10.67 15.14
C GLY A 35 20.43 9.79 14.32
N VAL A 36 19.87 8.97 13.42
CA VAL A 36 20.63 8.07 12.53
C VAL A 36 20.67 8.54 11.06
N LYS A 37 20.00 9.65 10.74
CA LYS A 37 19.88 10.21 9.37
C LYS A 37 19.31 9.21 8.37
N GLN A 38 18.22 8.54 8.75
CA GLN A 38 17.51 7.61 7.89
C GLN A 38 16.02 7.94 7.84
N VAL A 39 15.41 7.75 6.67
CA VAL A 39 13.96 7.69 6.56
C VAL A 39 13.52 6.29 7.00
N ILE A 40 12.51 6.26 7.85
CA ILE A 40 11.91 5.05 8.38
C ILE A 40 10.44 5.03 7.95
N CYS A 41 10.08 4.01 7.17
CA CYS A 41 8.74 3.82 6.66
C CYS A 41 8.08 2.58 7.26
N GLU A 42 6.83 2.71 7.70
CA GLU A 42 5.96 1.61 8.14
C GLU A 42 4.90 1.35 7.08
N ALA A 43 4.89 0.14 6.54
CA ALA A 43 3.91 -0.30 5.56
C ALA A 43 2.76 -1.06 6.22
N SER A 44 1.54 -0.70 5.84
CA SER A 44 0.32 -1.28 6.37
C SER A 44 -0.78 -1.29 5.31
N PHE A 45 -1.93 -1.84 5.66
CA PHE A 45 -3.16 -1.68 4.88
C PHE A 45 -4.17 -0.84 5.65
N SER A 46 -5.20 -0.33 4.98
CA SER A 46 -6.24 0.52 5.58
C SER A 46 -7.05 -0.16 6.71
N ASP A 47 -6.99 -1.49 6.81
CA ASP A 47 -7.54 -2.26 7.94
C ASP A 47 -6.58 -2.36 9.15
N ARG A 48 -5.43 -1.67 9.09
CA ARG A 48 -4.32 -1.65 10.06
C ARG A 48 -3.53 -2.97 10.15
N SER A 49 -3.71 -3.89 9.22
CA SER A 49 -2.82 -5.04 9.11
C SER A 49 -1.42 -4.60 8.64
N LYS A 50 -0.39 -5.32 9.09
CA LYS A 50 1.01 -5.08 8.71
C LYS A 50 1.29 -5.66 7.33
N ALA A 51 2.17 -5.00 6.58
CA ALA A 51 2.57 -5.43 5.24
C ALA A 51 4.09 -5.76 5.20
N PRO A 52 4.53 -6.93 5.72
CA PRO A 52 5.92 -7.37 5.64
C PRO A 52 6.26 -7.88 4.24
N ASN A 53 7.55 -7.84 3.88
CA ASN A 53 8.08 -8.32 2.60
C ASN A 53 7.41 -7.66 1.36
N VAL A 54 6.98 -6.41 1.50
CA VAL A 54 6.47 -5.58 0.40
C VAL A 54 7.63 -4.87 -0.29
N VAL A 55 7.58 -4.76 -1.62
CA VAL A 55 8.62 -4.10 -2.41
C VAL A 55 8.61 -2.60 -2.14
N MET A 56 9.79 -2.06 -1.85
CA MET A 56 10.01 -0.64 -1.63
C MET A 56 11.08 -0.14 -2.59
N GLU A 57 10.80 0.97 -3.27
CA GLU A 57 11.71 1.60 -4.22
C GLU A 57 11.77 3.10 -3.94
N VAL A 58 12.95 3.68 -4.03
CA VAL A 58 13.18 5.12 -3.83
C VAL A 58 13.80 5.68 -5.08
N PHE A 59 13.23 6.77 -5.57
CA PHE A 59 13.65 7.45 -6.79
C PHE A 59 14.04 8.89 -6.48
N SER A 60 15.07 9.40 -7.16
CA SER A 60 15.45 10.81 -7.12
C SER A 60 14.46 11.69 -7.90
N GLU A 61 14.66 13.00 -7.85
CA GLU A 61 13.95 13.98 -8.69
C GLU A 61 14.10 13.76 -10.20
N ASP A 62 15.14 13.03 -10.63
CA ASP A 62 15.42 12.70 -12.03
C ASP A 62 14.85 11.31 -12.45
N ASP A 63 13.94 10.73 -11.66
CA ASP A 63 13.37 9.38 -11.86
C ASP A 63 14.42 8.24 -11.85
N GLU A 64 15.60 8.47 -11.26
CA GLU A 64 16.61 7.42 -11.09
C GLU A 64 16.35 6.63 -9.80
N GLN A 65 16.31 5.30 -9.90
CA GLN A 65 16.20 4.44 -8.73
C GLN A 65 17.49 4.48 -7.90
N VAL A 66 17.42 5.07 -6.70
CA VAL A 66 18.56 5.25 -5.79
C VAL A 66 18.59 4.25 -4.64
N ALA A 67 17.45 3.63 -4.31
CA ALA A 67 17.37 2.54 -3.35
C ALA A 67 16.24 1.56 -3.69
N LYS A 68 16.41 0.30 -3.29
CA LYS A 68 15.40 -0.76 -3.43
C LYS A 68 15.52 -1.76 -2.29
N GLY A 69 14.41 -2.34 -1.86
CA GLY A 69 14.40 -3.40 -0.87
C GLY A 69 13.00 -3.93 -0.60
N HIS A 70 12.85 -4.57 0.55
CA HIS A 70 11.55 -5.01 1.05
C HIS A 70 11.37 -4.55 2.49
N THR A 71 10.12 -4.40 2.92
CA THR A 71 9.82 -4.23 4.34
C THR A 71 10.21 -5.46 5.15
N ASP A 72 10.73 -5.26 6.37
CA ASP A 72 11.13 -6.33 7.28
C ASP A 72 9.91 -7.03 7.92
N ASN A 73 10.16 -8.00 8.82
CA ASN A 73 9.11 -8.72 9.53
C ASN A 73 8.21 -7.83 10.42
N SER A 74 8.68 -6.64 10.75
CA SER A 74 7.90 -5.63 11.47
C SER A 74 7.16 -4.68 10.52
N ALA A 75 7.21 -4.93 9.21
CA ALA A 75 6.72 -4.10 8.12
C ALA A 75 7.43 -2.75 7.99
N MET A 76 8.72 -2.69 8.38
CA MET A 76 9.51 -1.48 8.31
C MET A 76 10.49 -1.51 7.13
N TYR A 77 10.66 -0.38 6.45
CA TYR A 77 11.76 -0.15 5.50
C TYR A 77 12.56 1.08 5.92
N ARG A 78 13.89 1.01 5.76
CA ARG A 78 14.82 2.07 6.16
C ARG A 78 15.79 2.34 5.04
N PHE A 79 16.00 3.61 4.74
CA PHE A 79 16.98 4.04 3.74
C PHE A 79 17.57 5.40 4.12
N THR A 80 18.73 5.70 3.56
CA THR A 80 19.31 7.05 3.63
C THR A 80 18.68 7.88 2.51
N PRO A 81 18.05 9.02 2.80
CA PRO A 81 17.45 9.85 1.75
C PRO A 81 18.53 10.36 0.80
N PRO A 82 18.27 10.40 -0.52
CA PRO A 82 19.19 10.99 -1.49
C PRO A 82 19.29 12.52 -1.25
N SER A 83 20.24 13.16 -1.94
CA SER A 83 20.25 14.62 -2.03
C SER A 83 19.16 15.11 -2.97
N GLY A 84 18.47 16.20 -2.61
CA GLY A 84 17.39 16.76 -3.43
C GLY A 84 16.04 16.12 -3.11
N ALA A 85 15.04 16.41 -3.95
CA ALA A 85 13.72 15.81 -3.82
C ALA A 85 13.77 14.32 -4.19
N TYR A 86 12.83 13.56 -3.64
CA TYR A 86 12.70 12.13 -3.91
C TYR A 86 11.27 11.67 -3.69
N PHE A 87 10.94 10.50 -4.22
CA PHE A 87 9.67 9.84 -3.94
C PHE A 87 9.90 8.36 -3.66
N ILE A 88 8.92 7.77 -2.97
CA ILE A 88 8.97 6.38 -2.52
C ILE A 88 7.79 5.64 -3.16
N ILE A 89 8.08 4.55 -3.84
CA ILE A 89 7.07 3.60 -4.32
C ILE A 89 7.00 2.42 -3.36
N MET A 90 5.79 2.12 -2.90
CA MET A 90 5.42 0.87 -2.24
C MET A 90 4.60 0.03 -3.22
N ASP A 91 5.11 -1.13 -3.61
CA ASP A 91 4.43 -2.09 -4.47
C ASP A 91 4.01 -3.32 -3.66
N ALA A 92 2.74 -3.32 -3.25
CA ALA A 92 2.08 -4.44 -2.56
C ALA A 92 1.36 -5.40 -3.53
N GLY A 93 1.63 -5.32 -4.83
CA GLY A 93 1.09 -6.18 -5.88
C GLY A 93 0.11 -5.48 -6.83
N PRO A 94 -0.46 -6.21 -7.81
CA PRO A 94 -1.32 -5.63 -8.84
C PRO A 94 -2.48 -4.81 -8.25
N GLY A 95 -2.57 -3.54 -8.66
CA GLY A 95 -3.58 -2.61 -8.17
C GLY A 95 -3.35 -2.06 -6.75
N HIS A 96 -2.22 -2.41 -6.10
CA HIS A 96 -1.84 -1.98 -4.75
C HIS A 96 -0.46 -1.34 -4.75
N VAL A 97 -0.24 -0.41 -5.69
CA VAL A 97 0.96 0.43 -5.77
C VAL A 97 0.59 1.84 -5.31
N LEU A 98 1.38 2.42 -4.43
CA LEU A 98 1.28 3.83 -4.07
C LEU A 98 2.63 4.51 -4.18
N GLU A 99 2.57 5.81 -4.38
CA GLU A 99 3.71 6.73 -4.39
C GLU A 99 3.48 7.78 -3.30
N ILE A 100 4.52 8.14 -2.56
CA ILE A 100 4.53 9.31 -1.68
C ILE A 100 5.75 10.18 -1.97
N SER A 101 5.59 11.50 -1.84
CA SER A 101 6.70 12.44 -1.98
C SER A 101 7.51 12.56 -0.67
N ASP A 102 8.70 13.15 -0.77
CA ASP A 102 9.52 13.54 0.37
C ASP A 102 8.82 14.57 1.28
N GLU A 103 7.94 15.42 0.74
CA GLU A 103 7.12 16.37 1.50
C GLU A 103 6.15 15.67 2.47
N GLU A 104 5.70 14.45 2.15
CA GLU A 104 4.84 13.64 3.02
C GLU A 104 5.59 12.93 4.15
N VAL A 105 6.93 12.92 4.09
CA VAL A 105 7.81 12.36 5.13
C VAL A 105 7.87 13.32 6.32
N ASN A 106 6.82 13.28 7.15
CA ASN A 106 6.69 14.13 8.32
C ASN A 106 7.53 13.59 9.48
N GLY A 107 8.69 14.19 9.72
CA GLY A 107 9.36 14.08 11.02
C GLY A 107 8.49 14.74 12.09
N ILE A 108 7.99 13.98 13.07
CA ILE A 108 7.37 14.54 14.28
C ILE A 108 8.47 15.09 15.19
#